data_AF-A0A1H9RPV5-F1
#
_entry.id   AF-A0A1H9RPV5-F1
#
_cell.length_a   1.000
_cell.length_b   1.000
_cell.length_c   1.000
_cell.angle_alpha   90.00
_cell.angle_beta   90.00
_cell.angle_gamma   90.00
#
_symmetry.space_group_name_H-M   'P 1'
#
loop_
_entity.id
_entity.type
_entity.pdbx_description
1 polymer ?
#
loop_
_entity_poly.entity_id
_entity_poly.type
_entity_poly.pdbx_seq_one_letter_code
_entity_poly.pdbx_strand_id
1 'polypeptide(L)'
;MSDEFLALEAQLEVLERQADAVERQTEALEAIATEMRYQNAVLVEMVACLDDLSARVDEHHMPDHQPHDRSGPALQTWIQDRLFERDQLEDDHPQFRWGSPENWNGGDRDE
;
A
#
# COMPACT_ATOMS: atom_id res chain seq x y z
N MET A 1 -37.23 5.39 -37.22
CA MET A 1 -35.95 5.40 -36.51
C MET A 1 -35.03 4.44 -37.25
N SER A 2 -33.80 4.84 -37.57
CA SER A 2 -32.87 3.97 -38.30
C SER A 2 -32.22 2.99 -37.33
N ASP A 3 -31.91 1.78 -37.81
CA ASP A 3 -31.24 0.74 -37.01
C ASP A 3 -29.89 1.20 -36.46
N GLU A 4 -29.21 2.12 -37.14
CA GLU A 4 -27.97 2.75 -36.69
C GLU A 4 -28.16 3.57 -35.39
N PHE A 5 -29.30 4.26 -35.25
CA PHE A 5 -29.60 5.03 -34.05
C PHE A 5 -29.82 4.11 -32.84
N LEU A 6 -30.56 3.01 -33.04
CA LEU A 6 -30.77 1.98 -32.01
C LEU A 6 -29.46 1.27 -31.62
N ALA A 7 -28.58 1.02 -32.59
CA ALA A 7 -27.27 0.44 -32.34
C ALA A 7 -26.36 1.38 -31.54
N LEU A 8 -26.42 2.68 -31.80
CA LEU A 8 -25.67 3.70 -31.05
C LEU A 8 -26.19 3.84 -29.61
N GLU A 9 -27.50 3.83 -29.39
CA GLU A 9 -28.09 3.85 -28.05
C GLU A 9 -27.67 2.61 -27.24
N ALA A 10 -27.70 1.42 -27.85
CA ALA A 10 -27.22 0.20 -27.20
C ALA A 10 -25.72 0.24 -26.87
N GLN A 11 -24.89 0.85 -27.73
CA GLN A 11 -23.46 1.02 -27.44
C GLN A 11 -23.21 2.00 -26.29
N LEU A 12 -23.96 3.10 -26.23
CA LEU A 12 -23.88 4.05 -25.12
C LEU A 12 -24.26 3.39 -23.79
N GLU A 13 -25.35 2.64 -23.75
CA GLU A 13 -25.79 1.93 -22.54
C GLU A 13 -24.74 0.89 -22.07
N VAL A 14 -24.04 0.23 -23.00
CA VAL A 14 -22.94 -0.67 -22.66
C VAL A 14 -21.73 0.10 -22.11
N LEU A 15 -21.38 1.24 -22.71
CA LEU A 15 -20.28 2.08 -22.24
C LEU A 15 -20.55 2.66 -20.85
N GLU A 16 -21.78 3.12 -20.58
CA GLU A 16 -22.19 3.60 -19.25
C GLU A 16 -22.04 2.49 -18.20
N ARG A 17 -22.53 1.28 -18.49
CA ARG A 17 -22.34 0.14 -17.57
C ARG A 17 -20.88 -0.24 -17.35
N GLN A 18 -20.04 -0.10 -18.38
CA GLN A 18 -18.60 -0.35 -18.25
C GLN A 18 -17.93 0.73 -17.40
N ALA A 19 -18.29 1.99 -17.58
CA ALA A 19 -17.79 3.09 -16.76
C ALA A 19 -18.15 2.88 -15.28
N ASP A 20 -19.41 2.56 -14.97
CA ASP A 20 -19.84 2.27 -13.59
C ASP A 20 -19.09 1.07 -12.97
N ALA A 21 -18.79 0.05 -13.78
CA ALA A 21 -18.05 -1.11 -13.32
C ALA A 21 -16.58 -0.77 -13.01
N VAL A 22 -15.95 0.05 -13.85
CA VAL A 22 -14.58 0.53 -13.65
C VAL A 22 -14.49 1.47 -12.44
N GLU A 23 -15.48 2.35 -12.25
CA GLU A 23 -15.55 3.22 -11.08
C GLU A 23 -15.61 2.40 -9.79
N ARG A 24 -16.53 1.45 -9.70
CA ARG A 24 -16.63 0.53 -8.56
C ARG A 24 -15.36 -0.30 -8.33
N GLN A 25 -14.70 -0.73 -9.41
CA GLN A 25 -13.43 -1.44 -9.30
C GLN A 25 -12.33 -0.53 -8.76
N THR A 26 -12.30 0.73 -9.18
CA THR A 26 -11.33 1.73 -8.73
C THR A 26 -11.51 2.02 -7.25
N GLU A 27 -12.75 2.24 -6.79
CA GLU A 27 -13.08 2.42 -5.37
C GLU A 27 -12.63 1.21 -4.52
N ALA A 28 -12.88 -0.01 -5.01
CA ALA A 28 -12.45 -1.22 -4.32
C ALA A 28 -10.92 -1.33 -4.23
N LEU A 29 -10.20 -0.94 -5.29
CA LEU A 29 -8.74 -0.94 -5.30
C LEU A 29 -8.17 0.13 -4.36
N GLU A 30 -8.78 1.31 -4.29
CA GLU A 30 -8.39 2.36 -3.34
C GLU A 30 -8.59 1.94 -1.87
N ALA A 31 -9.71 1.24 -1.59
CA ALA A 31 -9.97 0.66 -0.28
C ALA A 31 -8.92 -0.40 0.08
N ILE A 32 -8.60 -1.32 -0.84
CA ILE A 32 -7.54 -2.32 -0.64
C ILE A 32 -6.18 -1.65 -0.43
N ALA A 33 -5.84 -0.66 -1.24
CA ALA A 33 -4.59 0.08 -1.10
C ALA A 33 -4.51 0.73 0.28
N THR A 34 -5.59 1.34 0.77
CA THR A 34 -5.65 1.94 2.10
C THR A 34 -5.47 0.90 3.22
N GLU A 35 -6.09 -0.26 3.11
CA GLU A 35 -5.92 -1.36 4.06
C GLU A 35 -4.48 -1.90 4.05
N MET A 36 -3.88 -2.14 2.87
CA MET A 36 -2.48 -2.55 2.75
C MET A 36 -1.52 -1.53 3.35
N ARG A 37 -1.83 -0.25 3.18
CA ARG A 37 -1.08 0.88 3.75
C ARG A 37 -1.13 0.84 5.28
N TYR A 38 -2.28 0.54 5.88
CA TYR A 38 -2.44 0.36 7.32
C TYR A 38 -1.68 -0.88 7.83
N GLN A 39 -1.81 -2.01 7.14
CA GLN A 39 -1.10 -3.25 7.48
C GLN A 39 0.41 -3.07 7.45
N ASN A 40 0.95 -2.35 6.46
CA ASN A 40 2.36 -2.03 6.40
C ASN A 40 2.84 -1.21 7.62
N ALA A 41 2.07 -0.21 8.05
CA ALA A 41 2.42 0.57 9.25
C ALA A 41 2.45 -0.32 10.50
N VAL A 42 1.46 -1.22 10.65
CA VAL A 42 1.42 -2.20 11.74
C VAL A 42 2.61 -3.17 11.68
N LEU A 43 3.00 -3.64 10.50
CA LEU A 43 4.15 -4.53 10.34
C LEU A 43 5.46 -3.85 10.74
N VAL A 44 5.64 -2.57 10.41
CA VAL A 44 6.82 -1.80 10.87
C VAL A 44 6.85 -1.74 12.40
N GLU A 45 5.70 -1.50 13.04
CA GLU A 45 5.62 -1.53 14.50
C GLU A 45 5.97 -2.90 15.09
N MET A 46 5.50 -3.97 14.45
CA MET A 46 5.84 -5.33 14.87
C MET A 46 7.34 -5.61 14.76
N VAL A 47 7.99 -5.13 13.71
CA VAL A 47 9.45 -5.22 13.55
C VAL A 47 10.15 -4.44 14.65
N ALA A 48 9.72 -3.22 14.97
CA ALA A 48 10.29 -2.43 16.07
C ALA A 48 10.09 -3.12 17.44
N CYS A 49 8.95 -3.79 17.66
CA CYS A 49 8.73 -4.59 18.86
C CYS A 49 9.70 -5.77 18.96
N LEU A 50 9.97 -6.46 17.85
CA LEU A 50 10.91 -7.58 17.81
C LEU A 50 12.36 -7.12 18.02
N ASP A 51 12.71 -5.95 17.48
CA ASP A 51 14.00 -5.30 17.68
C ASP A 51 14.24 -4.99 19.17
N ASP A 52 13.26 -4.37 19.82
CA ASP A 52 13.28 -4.10 21.26
C ASP A 52 13.37 -5.37 22.12
N LEU A 53 12.71 -6.45 21.70
CA LEU A 53 12.79 -7.75 22.40
C LEU A 53 14.16 -8.39 22.21
N SER A 54 14.73 -8.30 21.02
CA SER A 54 16.06 -8.84 20.70
C SER A 54 17.13 -8.18 21.57
N ALA A 55 17.04 -6.86 21.78
CA ALA A 55 17.94 -6.12 22.68
C ALA A 55 17.89 -6.58 24.15
N ARG A 56 16.81 -7.25 24.57
CA ARG A 56 16.66 -7.78 25.94
C ARG A 56 17.23 -9.19 26.10
N VAL A 57 17.39 -9.91 24.99
CA VAL A 57 17.80 -11.32 24.97
C VAL A 57 19.26 -11.46 24.56
N ASP A 58 19.74 -10.58 23.68
CA ASP A 58 21.12 -10.54 23.21
C ASP A 58 21.82 -9.26 23.71
N GLU A 59 22.85 -9.43 24.53
CA GLU A 59 23.65 -8.34 25.10
C GLU A 59 24.50 -7.60 24.05
N HIS A 60 24.67 -8.19 22.85
CA HIS A 60 25.38 -7.59 21.74
C HIS A 60 24.45 -6.89 20.73
N HIS A 61 23.14 -7.07 20.86
CA HIS A 61 22.18 -6.44 19.97
C HIS A 61 21.94 -4.99 20.37
N MET A 62 22.12 -4.09 19.41
CA MET A 62 21.81 -2.67 19.56
C MET A 62 20.56 -2.38 18.74
N PRO A 63 19.44 -1.95 19.36
CA PRO A 63 18.21 -1.70 18.62
C PRO A 63 18.41 -0.55 17.63
N ASP A 64 17.84 -0.70 16.44
CA ASP A 64 17.88 0.29 15.36
C ASP A 64 17.00 1.51 15.67
N HIS A 65 16.02 1.32 16.55
CA HIS A 65 15.02 2.34 16.90
C HIS A 65 14.98 2.59 18.41
N GLN A 66 14.67 3.82 18.80
CA GLN A 66 14.43 4.12 20.20
C GLN A 66 13.04 3.57 20.61
N PRO A 67 12.92 2.88 21.75
CA PRO A 67 11.62 2.44 22.26
C PRO A 67 10.68 3.62 22.48
N HIS A 68 9.42 3.49 22.09
CA HIS A 68 8.36 4.47 22.34
C HIS A 68 7.20 3.89 23.16
N ASP A 69 6.29 4.77 23.60
CA ASP A 69 5.05 4.34 24.23
C ASP A 69 4.17 3.59 23.22
N ARG A 70 3.61 2.47 23.66
CA ARG A 70 2.74 1.57 22.89
C ARG A 70 1.40 1.36 23.58
N SER A 71 1.04 2.24 24.51
CA SER A 71 -0.33 2.32 24.99
C SER A 71 -1.29 2.45 23.80
N GLY A 72 -2.49 1.86 23.88
CA GLY A 72 -3.43 1.80 22.76
C GLY A 72 -3.60 3.13 21.99
N PRO A 73 -3.80 4.26 22.68
CA PRO A 73 -3.87 5.58 22.04
C PRO A 73 -2.54 6.02 21.39
N ALA A 74 -1.40 5.81 22.06
CA ALA A 74 -0.10 6.19 21.51
C ALA A 74 0.24 5.39 20.26
N LEU A 75 -0.06 4.09 20.26
CA LEU A 75 0.11 3.21 19.10
C LEU A 75 -0.78 3.66 17.94
N GLN A 76 -2.04 4.02 18.22
CA GLN A 76 -2.94 4.51 17.18
C GLN A 76 -2.42 5.80 16.54
N THR A 77 -1.95 6.76 17.35
CA THR A 77 -1.34 7.99 16.86
C THR A 77 -0.09 7.70 16.04
N TRP A 78 0.80 6.81 16.52
CA TRP A 78 2.02 6.44 15.81
C TRP A 78 1.72 5.84 14.42
N ILE A 79 0.73 4.95 14.33
CA ILE A 79 0.30 4.36 13.05
C ILE A 79 -0.23 5.45 12.12
N GLN A 80 -1.01 6.40 12.64
CA GLN A 80 -1.55 7.52 11.85
C GLN A 80 -0.45 8.45 11.34
N ASP A 81 0.52 8.79 12.19
CA ASP A 81 1.67 9.60 11.80
C ASP A 81 2.47 8.93 10.68
N ARG A 82 2.69 7.61 10.78
CA ARG A 82 3.36 6.84 9.73
C ARG A 82 2.60 6.78 8.41
N LEU A 83 1.27 6.71 8.47
CA LEU A 83 0.44 6.80 7.27
C LEU A 83 0.57 8.18 6.62
N PHE A 84 0.56 9.24 7.43
CA PHE A 84 0.70 10.62 6.98
C PHE A 84 2.09 10.93 6.39
N GLU A 85 3.16 10.47 7.04
CA GLU A 85 4.54 10.59 6.53
C GLU A 85 4.70 9.95 5.15
N ARG A 86 4.14 8.75 4.96
CA ARG A 86 4.20 8.10 3.65
C ARG A 86 3.36 8.83 2.61
N ASP A 87 2.20 9.35 3.00
CA ASP A 87 1.35 10.12 2.09
C ASP A 87 2.01 11.47 1.69
N GLN A 88 2.99 11.98 2.44
CA GLN A 88 3.83 13.12 2.02
C GLN A 88 4.95 12.75 1.04
N LEU A 89 5.29 11.48 0.86
CA LEU A 89 6.29 11.01 -0.10
C LEU A 89 5.71 10.92 -1.53
N GLU A 90 4.75 11.79 -1.87
CA GLU A 90 3.93 11.80 -3.10
C GLU A 90 4.74 11.75 -4.43
N ASP A 91 6.04 12.07 -4.41
CA ASP A 91 6.95 12.03 -5.56
C ASP A 91 7.85 10.78 -5.66
N ASP A 92 7.83 9.87 -4.67
CA ASP A 92 8.58 8.62 -4.77
C ASP A 92 7.82 7.64 -5.66
N HIS A 93 8.12 7.67 -6.96
CA HIS A 93 7.85 6.53 -7.82
C HIS A 93 8.44 5.29 -7.13
N PRO A 94 7.62 4.30 -6.71
CA PRO A 94 8.15 3.16 -6.00
C PRO A 94 9.16 2.47 -6.93
N GLN A 95 10.42 2.38 -6.47
CA GLN A 95 11.49 1.71 -7.21
C GLN A 95 11.09 0.27 -7.55
N PHE A 96 10.26 -0.33 -6.70
CA PHE A 96 9.62 -1.63 -6.90
C PHE A 96 8.17 -1.47 -7.36
N ARG A 97 7.88 -1.76 -8.63
CA ARG A 97 6.52 -1.80 -9.19
C ARG A 97 5.94 -3.21 -9.25
N TRP A 98 5.01 -3.58 -8.37
CA TRP A 98 4.37 -4.90 -8.41
C TRP A 98 3.88 -5.25 -9.82
N GLY A 99 4.33 -6.39 -10.35
CA GLY A 99 4.01 -6.83 -11.71
C GLY A 99 4.97 -6.38 -12.81
N SER A 100 5.97 -5.52 -12.52
CA SER A 100 7.06 -5.28 -13.47
C SER A 100 8.07 -6.43 -13.42
N PRO A 101 8.38 -7.09 -14.55
CA PRO A 101 9.43 -8.12 -14.62
C PRO A 101 10.81 -7.58 -14.19
N GLU A 102 11.04 -6.29 -14.39
CA GLU A 102 12.30 -5.59 -14.09
C GLU A 102 12.65 -5.65 -12.60
N ASN A 103 11.66 -5.65 -11.71
CA ASN A 103 11.85 -5.78 -10.27
C ASN A 103 12.48 -7.10 -9.82
N TRP A 104 12.33 -8.15 -10.63
CA TRP A 104 12.72 -9.52 -10.29
C TRP A 104 14.04 -9.92 -10.97
N ASN A 105 14.60 -9.04 -11.80
CA ASN A 105 15.82 -9.28 -12.56
C ASN A 105 17.10 -8.87 -11.81
N GLY A 106 17.01 -8.39 -10.57
CA GLY A 106 18.15 -7.91 -9.77
C GLY A 106 18.98 -9.02 -9.09
N GLY A 107 19.21 -10.14 -9.77
CA GLY A 107 19.78 -11.33 -9.15
C GLY A 107 20.69 -12.16 -10.04
N ASP A 108 21.32 -11.59 -11.06
CA ASP A 108 22.46 -12.23 -11.71
C ASP A 108 23.41 -11.21 -12.35
N ARG A 109 24.68 -11.32 -11.93
CA ARG A 109 25.92 -10.74 -12.49
C ARG A 109 26.30 -9.34 -12.00
N ASP A 110 27.30 -9.30 -11.12
CA ASP A 110 28.72 -9.09 -11.47
C ASP A 110 29.57 -9.68 -10.32
N GLU A 111 30.36 -10.73 -10.59
CA GLU A 111 31.84 -10.69 -10.68
C GLU A 111 32.58 -10.20 -9.42
#